data_AF-A0A6C0KDR7-F1
#
_entry.id   AF-A0A6C0KDR7-F1
#
_cell.length_a   1.000
_cell.length_b   1.000
_cell.length_c   1.000
_cell.angle_alpha   90.00
_cell.angle_beta   90.00
_cell.angle_gamma   90.00
#
_symmetry.space_group_name_H-M   'P 1'
#
loop_
_entity.id
_entity.type
_entity.pdbx_description
1 polymer ?
#
loop_
_entity_poly.entity_id
_entity_poly.type
_entity_poly.pdbx_seq_one_letter_code
_entity_poly.pdbx_strand_id
1 'polypeptide(L)'
;MLEYDRKQSVENLTYEIIENIPMEEGESNIKIVKYNDLITDLNNMERLQKYELDDYTALVSHYSINYTVKELTRITEYYSLSKRKKRKNELIEEIVMFEKDVSNIELVYKRKKLWDYLKEIKDDKYLSKFLILD
;
A
#
# COMPACT_ATOMS: atom_id res chain seq x y z
N MET A 1 -15.03 57.82 -31.68
CA MET A 1 -14.84 56.49 -32.29
C MET A 1 -13.35 56.22 -32.32
N LEU A 2 -12.90 55.28 -31.47
CA LEU A 2 -11.74 54.39 -31.64
C LEU A 2 -11.65 53.58 -30.34
N GLU A 3 -12.29 52.40 -30.35
CA GLU A 3 -12.12 51.34 -29.36
C GLU A 3 -10.71 50.76 -29.49
N TYR A 4 -10.07 50.44 -28.36
CA TYR A 4 -8.85 49.65 -28.34
C TYR A 4 -9.03 48.50 -27.36
N ASP A 5 -9.45 47.36 -27.89
CA ASP A 5 -9.47 46.08 -27.19
C ASP A 5 -8.04 45.64 -26.87
N ARG A 6 -7.69 45.68 -25.57
CA ARG A 6 -6.50 44.98 -25.08
C ARG A 6 -6.83 43.48 -25.01
N LYS A 7 -6.48 42.75 -26.08
CA LYS A 7 -6.31 41.29 -26.00
C LYS A 7 -5.16 41.00 -25.03
N GLN A 8 -5.50 40.55 -23.82
CA GLN A 8 -4.55 39.89 -22.93
C GLN A 8 -4.14 38.56 -23.57
N SER A 9 -2.94 38.49 -24.15
CA SER A 9 -2.26 37.22 -24.36
C SER A 9 -1.61 36.84 -23.04
N VAL A 10 -2.20 35.87 -22.34
CA VAL A 10 -1.55 35.24 -21.20
C VAL A 10 -0.49 34.29 -21.78
N GLU A 11 0.71 34.82 -22.01
CA GLU A 11 1.86 33.99 -22.35
C GLU A 11 2.20 33.16 -21.10
N ASN A 12 2.09 31.83 -21.22
CA ASN A 12 2.47 30.91 -20.16
C ASN A 12 3.99 31.03 -19.94
N LEU A 13 4.40 31.50 -18.75
CA LEU A 13 5.80 31.58 -18.35
C LEU A 13 6.38 30.16 -18.19
N THR A 14 7.31 29.81 -19.08
CA THR A 14 8.17 28.62 -18.95
C THR A 14 9.51 29.05 -18.37
N TYR A 15 9.94 28.42 -17.27
CA TYR A 15 11.25 28.65 -16.65
C TYR A 15 12.19 27.47 -16.91
N GLU A 16 13.45 27.77 -17.23
CA GLU A 16 14.55 26.80 -17.34
C GLU A 16 15.60 27.15 -16.27
N ILE A 17 15.97 26.18 -15.43
CA ILE A 17 17.04 26.36 -14.44
C ILE A 17 18.32 25.80 -15.06
N ILE A 18 19.32 26.67 -15.26
CA ILE A 18 20.66 26.30 -15.73
C ILE A 18 21.60 26.48 -14.54
N GLU A 19 22.09 25.38 -13.98
CA GLU A 19 23.17 25.42 -12.99
C GLU A 19 24.51 25.60 -13.72
N ASN A 20 25.15 26.76 -13.54
CA ASN A 20 26.50 27.00 -14.04
C ASN A 20 27.51 26.30 -13.13
N ILE A 21 27.91 25.08 -13.50
CA ILE A 21 29.06 24.39 -12.90
C ILE A 21 30.30 24.72 -13.75
N PRO A 22 31.38 25.28 -13.16
CA PRO A 22 32.62 25.56 -13.91
C PRO A 22 33.19 24.26 -14.50
N MET A 23 33.43 24.28 -15.81
CA MET A 23 33.78 23.11 -16.63
C MET A 23 35.24 22.66 -16.42
N GLU A 24 35.46 21.41 -16.01
CA GLU A 24 36.66 20.65 -16.39
C GLU A 24 36.36 19.87 -17.69
N GLU A 25 37.31 19.86 -18.61
CA GLU A 25 37.22 19.23 -19.93
C GLU A 25 36.98 17.71 -19.81
N GLY A 26 35.73 17.32 -20.01
CA GLY A 26 35.31 15.93 -20.16
C GLY A 26 33.82 15.91 -20.47
N GLU A 27 33.44 15.29 -21.60
CA GLU A 27 32.05 15.18 -22.06
C GLU A 27 31.14 14.66 -20.95
N SER A 28 30.44 15.57 -20.30
CA SER A 28 29.44 15.26 -19.29
C SER A 28 28.08 15.18 -19.98
N ASN A 29 27.50 13.98 -19.98
CA ASN A 29 26.11 13.77 -20.35
C ASN A 29 25.21 14.50 -19.33
N ILE A 30 24.95 15.79 -19.54
CA ILE A 30 23.99 16.56 -18.73
C ILE A 30 22.60 15.99 -19.06
N LYS A 31 22.04 15.17 -18.16
CA LYS A 31 20.63 14.75 -18.23
C LYS A 31 19.77 15.99 -17.95
N ILE A 32 19.22 16.57 -19.01
CA ILE A 32 18.22 17.63 -18.91
C ILE A 32 16.93 17.01 -18.36
N VAL A 33 16.65 17.22 -17.08
CA VAL A 33 15.39 16.78 -16.43
C VAL A 33 14.35 17.88 -16.64
N LYS A 34 13.25 17.58 -17.33
CA LYS A 34 12.19 18.56 -17.57
C LYS A 34 11.31 18.68 -16.33
N TYR A 35 10.92 19.90 -15.98
CA TYR A 35 9.98 20.16 -14.87
C TYR A 35 8.70 19.32 -14.96
N ASN A 36 8.14 19.17 -16.18
CA ASN A 36 6.94 18.37 -16.40
C ASN A 36 7.14 16.88 -16.07
N ASP A 37 8.34 16.35 -16.26
CA ASP A 37 8.65 14.95 -15.94
C ASP A 37 8.65 14.77 -14.41
N LEU A 38 9.24 15.71 -13.66
CA LEU A 38 9.22 15.72 -12.19
C LEU A 38 7.81 15.81 -11.61
N ILE A 39 6.96 16.69 -12.16
CA ILE A 39 5.56 16.81 -11.73
C ILE A 39 4.79 15.52 -12.02
N THR A 40 5.07 14.87 -13.14
CA THR A 40 4.44 13.59 -13.49
C THR A 40 4.84 12.50 -12.50
N ASP A 41 6.12 12.41 -12.14
CA ASP A 41 6.62 11.44 -11.16
C ASP A 41 6.03 11.66 -9.76
N LEU A 42 5.93 12.92 -9.32
CA LEU A 42 5.30 13.27 -8.04
C LEU A 42 3.82 12.83 -8.00
N ASN A 43 3.06 13.15 -9.04
CA ASN A 43 1.65 12.74 -9.14
C ASN A 43 1.51 11.21 -9.13
N ASN A 44 2.42 10.49 -9.78
CA ASN A 44 2.41 9.03 -9.78
C ASN A 44 2.74 8.46 -8.40
N MET A 45 3.72 9.02 -7.69
CA MET A 45 4.03 8.62 -6.31
C MET A 45 2.87 8.86 -5.36
N GLU A 46 2.21 10.03 -5.44
CA GLU A 46 1.03 10.34 -4.62
C GLU A 46 -0.10 9.33 -4.88
N ARG A 47 -0.34 8.99 -6.16
CA ARG A 47 -1.33 7.97 -6.53
C ARG A 47 -0.97 6.60 -5.94
N LEU A 48 0.29 6.17 -6.04
CA LEU A 48 0.74 4.90 -5.48
C LEU A 48 0.53 4.84 -3.97
N GLN A 49 0.95 5.88 -3.25
CA GLN A 49 0.74 5.98 -1.80
C GLN A 49 -0.74 5.92 -1.42
N LYS A 50 -1.60 6.60 -2.19
CA LYS A 50 -3.05 6.54 -1.98
C LYS A 50 -3.59 5.12 -2.12
N TYR A 51 -3.19 4.39 -3.17
CA TYR A 51 -3.61 3.00 -3.35
C TYR A 51 -3.12 2.10 -2.22
N GLU A 52 -1.88 2.28 -1.75
CA GLU A 52 -1.34 1.49 -0.64
C GLU A 52 -2.10 1.72 0.67
N LEU A 53 -2.47 2.98 0.94
CA LEU A 53 -3.26 3.39 2.10
C LEU A 53 -4.70 2.86 2.03
N ASP A 54 -5.34 2.93 0.86
CA ASP A 54 -6.69 2.41 0.65
C ASP A 54 -6.73 0.89 0.91
N ASP A 55 -5.75 0.15 0.36
CA ASP A 55 -5.63 -1.30 0.58
C ASP A 55 -5.35 -1.65 2.04
N TYR A 56 -4.45 -0.93 2.71
CA TYR A 56 -4.21 -1.09 4.14
C TYR A 56 -5.50 -0.88 4.95
N THR A 57 -6.22 0.21 4.68
CA THR A 57 -7.44 0.57 5.39
C THR A 57 -8.54 -0.47 5.18
N ALA A 58 -8.66 -1.00 3.96
CA ALA A 58 -9.61 -2.07 3.65
C ALA A 58 -9.31 -3.34 4.46
N LEU A 59 -8.03 -3.74 4.57
CA LEU A 59 -7.62 -4.91 5.35
C LEU A 59 -7.87 -4.72 6.85
N VAL A 60 -7.53 -3.55 7.40
CA VAL A 60 -7.81 -3.22 8.81
C VAL A 60 -9.31 -3.32 9.10
N SER A 61 -10.13 -2.74 8.23
CA SER A 61 -11.60 -2.79 8.35
C SER A 61 -12.13 -4.22 8.27
N HIS A 62 -11.66 -5.00 7.30
CA HIS A 62 -12.02 -6.40 7.14
C HIS A 62 -11.75 -7.22 8.40
N TYR A 63 -10.55 -7.11 8.98
CA TYR A 63 -10.21 -7.82 10.20
C TYR A 63 -10.95 -7.31 11.43
N SER A 64 -11.22 -6.02 11.50
CA SER A 64 -11.98 -5.42 12.60
C SER A 64 -13.43 -5.93 12.64
N ILE A 65 -14.08 -6.03 11.49
CA ILE A 65 -15.51 -6.40 11.37
C ILE A 65 -15.70 -7.92 11.45
N ASN A 66 -14.87 -8.70 10.75
CA ASN A 66 -15.16 -10.12 10.51
C ASN A 66 -14.49 -11.09 11.48
N TYR A 67 -13.57 -10.62 12.34
CA TYR A 67 -12.78 -11.50 13.20
C TYR A 67 -12.91 -11.13 14.68
N THR A 68 -12.97 -12.16 15.51
CA THR A 68 -12.86 -12.05 16.97
C THR A 68 -11.40 -11.95 17.41
N VAL A 69 -11.17 -11.49 18.65
CA VAL A 69 -9.80 -11.45 19.24
C VAL A 69 -9.15 -12.83 19.27
N LYS A 70 -9.94 -13.90 19.51
CA LYS A 70 -9.43 -15.28 19.53
C LYS A 70 -8.93 -15.71 18.15
N GLU A 71 -9.68 -15.40 17.09
CA GLU A 71 -9.28 -15.74 15.72
C GLU A 71 -8.08 -14.93 15.26
N LEU A 72 -8.02 -13.65 15.59
CA LEU A 72 -6.83 -12.81 15.32
C LEU A 72 -5.61 -13.37 16.05
N THR A 73 -5.77 -13.81 17.30
CA THR A 73 -4.68 -14.45 18.06
C THR A 73 -4.17 -15.71 17.34
N ARG A 74 -5.08 -16.56 16.84
CA ARG A 74 -4.69 -17.75 16.06
C ARG A 74 -3.93 -17.40 14.78
N ILE A 75 -4.33 -16.33 14.09
CA ILE A 75 -3.59 -15.83 12.91
C ILE A 75 -2.19 -15.35 13.33
N THR A 76 -2.08 -14.58 14.40
CA THR A 76 -0.76 -14.14 14.90
C THR A 76 0.13 -15.31 15.31
N GLU A 77 -0.43 -16.36 15.92
CA GLU A 77 0.29 -17.57 16.28
C GLU A 77 0.77 -18.33 15.05
N TYR A 78 -0.06 -18.45 14.02
CA TYR A 78 0.33 -19.07 12.75
C TYR A 78 1.53 -18.36 12.12
N TYR A 79 1.55 -17.03 12.18
CA TYR A 79 2.67 -16.20 11.72
C TYR A 79 3.84 -16.12 12.71
N SER A 80 3.76 -16.80 13.86
CA SER A 80 4.77 -16.71 14.93
C SER A 80 5.02 -15.27 15.41
N LEU A 81 4.00 -14.42 15.36
CA LEU A 81 4.04 -13.04 15.84
C LEU A 81 3.80 -12.99 17.36
N SER A 82 4.35 -11.96 18.01
CA SER A 82 4.18 -11.79 19.45
C SER A 82 2.74 -11.40 19.79
N LYS A 83 2.01 -12.23 20.55
CA LYS A 83 0.65 -11.93 21.02
C LYS A 83 0.56 -11.24 22.38
N ARG A 84 1.69 -11.04 23.07
CA ARG A 84 1.69 -10.68 24.51
C ARG A 84 1.24 -9.24 24.70
N LYS A 85 0.23 -9.04 25.57
CA LYS A 85 -0.31 -7.73 26.00
C LYS A 85 -0.89 -6.87 24.87
N LYS A 86 -1.39 -7.48 23.79
CA LYS A 86 -1.97 -6.73 22.65
C LYS A 86 -3.50 -6.65 22.70
N ARG A 87 -4.01 -5.48 22.37
CA ARG A 87 -5.43 -5.19 22.12
C ARG A 87 -5.81 -5.65 20.72
N LYS A 88 -7.13 -5.72 20.43
CA LYS A 88 -7.64 -6.15 19.12
C LYS A 88 -7.00 -5.38 17.96
N ASN A 89 -6.98 -4.04 18.06
CA ASN A 89 -6.45 -3.19 16.99
C ASN A 89 -4.94 -3.41 16.77
N GLU A 90 -4.17 -3.58 17.84
CA GLU A 90 -2.73 -3.86 17.76
C GLU A 90 -2.46 -5.22 17.09
N LEU A 91 -3.29 -6.25 17.36
CA LEU A 91 -3.19 -7.52 16.64
C LEU A 91 -3.52 -7.36 15.15
N ILE A 92 -4.55 -6.56 14.82
CA ILE A 92 -4.94 -6.31 13.43
C ILE A 92 -3.81 -5.60 12.69
N GLU A 93 -3.27 -4.53 13.26
CA GLU A 93 -2.18 -3.76 12.66
C GLU A 93 -0.98 -4.65 12.35
N GLU A 94 -0.59 -5.53 13.28
CA GLU A 94 0.53 -6.45 13.04
C GLU A 94 0.24 -7.50 11.98
N ILE A 95 -0.97 -8.06 11.96
CA ILE A 95 -1.38 -8.99 10.90
C ILE A 95 -1.32 -8.29 9.54
N VAL A 96 -1.87 -7.08 9.44
CA VAL A 96 -1.90 -6.32 8.17
C VAL A 96 -0.50 -5.95 7.73
N MET A 97 0.35 -5.47 8.64
CA MET A 97 1.75 -5.14 8.34
C MET A 97 2.52 -6.37 7.88
N PHE A 98 2.33 -7.52 8.54
CA PHE A 98 2.92 -8.79 8.13
C PHE A 98 2.46 -9.22 6.74
N GLU A 99 1.16 -9.07 6.44
CA GLU A 99 0.57 -9.47 5.17
C GLU A 99 0.94 -8.58 3.99
N LYS A 100 1.24 -7.30 4.23
CA LYS A 100 1.66 -6.36 3.19
C LYS A 100 3.15 -6.48 2.83
N ASP A 101 3.95 -7.14 3.66
CA ASP A 101 5.34 -7.45 3.32
C ASP A 101 5.39 -8.54 2.25
N VAL A 102 5.97 -8.20 1.10
CA VAL A 102 6.13 -9.07 -0.06
C VAL A 102 6.92 -10.34 0.31
N SER A 103 7.83 -10.26 1.27
CA SER A 103 8.63 -11.39 1.76
C SER A 103 7.75 -12.48 2.39
N ASN A 104 6.56 -12.13 2.88
CA ASN A 104 5.65 -13.05 3.55
C ASN A 104 4.56 -13.60 2.63
N ILE A 105 4.51 -13.20 1.35
CA ILE A 105 3.38 -13.47 0.44
C ILE A 105 3.02 -14.97 0.35
N GLU A 106 4.01 -15.85 0.34
CA GLU A 106 3.81 -17.30 0.29
C GLU A 106 3.12 -17.81 1.57
N LEU A 107 3.60 -17.37 2.74
CA LEU A 107 3.03 -17.74 4.03
C LEU A 107 1.60 -17.20 4.17
N VAL A 108 1.36 -15.99 3.68
CA VAL A 108 0.04 -15.35 3.68
C VAL A 108 -0.93 -16.10 2.80
N TYR A 109 -0.52 -16.46 1.58
CA TYR A 109 -1.33 -17.26 0.67
C TYR A 109 -1.67 -18.63 1.27
N LYS A 110 -0.67 -19.31 1.84
CA LYS A 110 -0.85 -20.61 2.49
C LYS A 110 -1.85 -20.51 3.65
N ARG A 111 -1.74 -19.47 4.49
CA ARG A 111 -2.68 -19.24 5.59
C ARG A 111 -4.11 -19.04 5.08
N LYS A 112 -4.32 -18.17 4.09
CA LYS A 112 -5.65 -17.92 3.51
C LYS A 112 -6.26 -19.22 2.99
N LYS A 113 -5.51 -19.97 2.19
CA LYS A 113 -5.90 -21.26 1.63
C LYS A 113 -6.29 -22.30 2.70
N LEU A 114 -5.49 -22.43 3.77
CA LEU A 114 -5.80 -23.35 4.87
C LEU A 114 -7.07 -22.94 5.62
N TRP A 115 -7.30 -21.64 5.81
CA TRP A 115 -8.52 -21.14 6.44
C TRP A 115 -9.76 -21.37 5.58
N ASP A 116 -9.64 -21.28 4.26
CA ASP A 116 -10.73 -21.60 3.34
C ASP A 116 -11.12 -23.08 3.43
N TYR A 117 -10.13 -23.98 3.42
CA TYR A 117 -10.39 -25.41 3.65
C TYR A 117 -11.01 -25.69 5.02
N LEU A 118 -10.57 -24.94 6.05
CA LEU A 118 -11.15 -25.05 7.38
C LEU A 118 -12.62 -24.67 7.40
N LYS A 119 -12.99 -23.65 6.62
CA LYS A 119 -14.37 -23.21 6.47
C LYS A 119 -15.21 -24.28 5.77
N GLU A 120 -14.73 -24.84 4.68
CA GLU A 120 -15.41 -25.95 3.97
C GLU A 120 -15.63 -27.16 4.89
N ILE A 121 -14.62 -27.55 5.67
CA ILE A 121 -14.72 -28.67 6.62
C ILE A 121 -15.74 -28.36 7.74
N LYS A 122 -15.78 -27.11 8.22
CA LYS A 122 -16.76 -26.68 9.24
C LYS A 122 -18.19 -26.72 8.74
N ASP A 123 -18.40 -26.40 7.47
CA ASP A 123 -19.73 -26.38 6.86
C ASP A 123 -20.23 -27.81 6.51
N ASP A 124 -19.33 -28.79 6.43
CA ASP A 124 -19.70 -30.18 6.22
C ASP A 124 -20.32 -30.84 7.48
N LYS A 125 -21.44 -31.55 7.31
CA LYS A 125 -22.20 -32.15 8.42
C LYS A 125 -21.48 -33.30 9.12
N TYR A 126 -20.57 -33.99 8.43
CA TYR A 126 -19.89 -35.16 8.96
C TYR A 126 -18.50 -34.80 9.48
N LEU A 127 -17.69 -34.11 8.68
CA LEU A 127 -16.30 -33.78 8.98
C LEU A 127 -16.17 -32.73 10.09
N SER A 128 -17.11 -31.80 10.21
CA SER A 128 -17.13 -30.81 11.29
C SER A 128 -17.09 -31.44 12.68
N LYS A 129 -17.64 -32.65 12.85
CA LYS A 129 -17.63 -33.40 14.11
C LYS A 129 -16.23 -33.81 14.58
N PHE A 130 -15.28 -33.91 13.65
CA PHE A 130 -13.89 -34.27 13.94
C PHE A 130 -12.98 -33.05 14.04
N LEU A 131 -13.48 -31.86 13.73
CA LEU A 131 -12.68 -30.66 13.76
C LEU A 131 -12.65 -30.08 15.18
N ILE A 132 -11.48 -30.16 15.82
CA ILE A 132 -11.22 -29.59 17.13
C ILE A 132 -10.33 -28.36 16.95
N LEU A 133 -10.86 -27.18 17.28
CA LEU A 133 -10.16 -25.89 17.30
C LEU A 133 -10.42 -25.21 18.64
N ASP A 134 -9.61 -25.55 19.64
CA ASP A 134 -9.60 -24.86 20.93
C ASP A 134 -8.93 -23.48 20.83
#